data_AF-A0A967K0Q1-F1
#
_entry.id   AF-A0A967K0Q1-F1
#
_cell.length_a   1.000
_cell.length_b   1.000
_cell.length_c   1.000
_cell.angle_alpha   90.00
_cell.angle_beta   90.00
_cell.angle_gamma   90.00
#
_symmetry.space_group_name_H-M   'P 1'
#
loop_
_entity.id
_entity.type
_entity.pdbx_description
1 polymer ?
#
loop_
_entity_poly.entity_id
_entity_poly.type
_entity_poly.pdbx_seq_one_letter_code
_entity_poly.pdbx_strand_id
1 'polypeptide(L)' 'MCFCESDLVNLKIHFTTRRRYPGIKFDEASLARAAEELGIRDSEIFKTMGEAELERVARTLLRLLPDGARPAEHREAVA' A
#
# COMPACT_ATOMS: atom_id res chain seq x y z
N MET A 1 -17.67 16.00 -4.50
CA MET A 1 -16.33 15.51 -4.11
C MET A 1 -15.58 15.19 -5.38
N CYS A 2 -14.49 15.91 -5.68
CA CYS A 2 -13.55 15.46 -6.71
C CYS A 2 -12.71 14.33 -6.10
N PHE A 3 -12.60 13.22 -6.82
CA PHE A 3 -11.70 12.14 -6.47
C PHE A 3 -10.35 12.45 -7.10
N CYS A 4 -9.29 12.54 -6.30
CA CYS A 4 -7.96 12.92 -6.78
C CYS A 4 -7.23 11.67 -7.31
N GLU A 5 -6.28 11.84 -8.22
CA GLU A 5 -5.43 10.73 -8.68
C GLU A 5 -4.68 10.07 -7.51
N SER A 6 -4.28 10.86 -6.52
CA SER A 6 -3.67 10.39 -5.26
C SER A 6 -4.58 9.42 -4.50
N ASP A 7 -5.89 9.64 -4.50
CA ASP A 7 -6.85 8.79 -3.81
C ASP A 7 -6.96 7.44 -4.52
N LEU A 8 -6.93 7.44 -5.86
CA LEU A 8 -6.92 6.21 -6.66
C LEU A 8 -5.65 5.41 -6.44
N VAL A 9 -4.49 6.07 -6.43
CA VAL A 9 -3.21 5.45 -6.14
C VAL A 9 -3.23 4.82 -4.75
N ASN A 10 -3.65 5.57 -3.72
CA ASN A 10 -3.76 5.07 -2.35
C ASN A 10 -4.69 3.84 -2.25
N LEU A 11 -5.86 3.89 -2.91
CA LEU A 11 -6.76 2.74 -2.95
C LEU A 11 -6.12 1.53 -3.65
N LYS A 12 -5.46 1.72 -4.80
CA LYS A 12 -4.81 0.61 -5.53
C LYS A 12 -3.68 -0.01 -4.72
N ILE A 13 -2.85 0.78 -4.06
CA ILE A 13 -1.82 0.29 -3.13
C ILE A 13 -2.48 -0.52 -2.00
N HIS A 14 -3.54 0.01 -1.38
CA HIS A 14 -4.26 -0.69 -0.31
C HIS A 14 -4.82 -2.04 -0.78
N PHE A 15 -5.57 -2.07 -1.89
CA PHE A 15 -6.15 -3.32 -2.41
C PHE A 15 -5.09 -4.34 -2.83
N THR A 16 -4.03 -3.89 -3.48
CA THR A 16 -2.90 -4.74 -3.89
C THR A 16 -2.23 -5.40 -2.69
N THR A 17 -2.04 -4.61 -1.62
CA THR A 17 -1.42 -5.08 -0.39
C THR A 17 -2.36 -6.01 0.38
N ARG A 18 -3.64 -5.65 0.51
CA ARG A 18 -4.65 -6.44 1.24
C ARG A 18 -4.88 -7.82 0.64
N ARG A 19 -4.75 -7.95 -0.70
CA ARG A 19 -4.83 -9.26 -1.38
C ARG A 19 -3.71 -10.21 -0.95
N ARG A 20 -2.55 -9.68 -0.56
CA ARG A 20 -1.38 -10.46 -0.11
C ARG A 20 -1.30 -10.59 1.41
N TYR A 21 -1.71 -9.54 2.12
CA TYR A 21 -1.71 -9.43 3.57
C TYR A 21 -3.14 -9.12 4.06
N PRO A 22 -4.00 -10.13 4.24
CA PRO A 22 -5.34 -9.93 4.74
C PRO A 22 -5.34 -9.23 6.11
N GLY A 23 -6.27 -8.31 6.33
CA GLY A 23 -6.41 -7.64 7.64
C GLY A 23 -5.59 -6.37 7.84
N ILE A 24 -4.84 -5.89 6.83
CA ILE A 24 -4.32 -4.52 6.84
C ILE A 24 -5.48 -3.52 6.94
N LYS A 25 -5.30 -2.45 7.72
CA LYS A 25 -6.24 -1.32 7.74
C LYS A 25 -5.81 -0.25 6.74
N PHE A 26 -6.76 0.59 6.38
CA PHE A 26 -6.48 1.78 5.57
C PHE A 26 -5.79 2.82 6.45
N ASP A 27 -4.60 3.25 6.04
CA ASP A 27 -3.83 4.31 6.68
C ASP A 27 -3.30 5.25 5.59
N GLU A 28 -3.92 6.42 5.48
CA GLU A 28 -3.68 7.36 4.38
C GLU A 28 -2.23 7.86 4.33
N ALA A 29 -1.64 8.13 5.49
CA ALA A 29 -0.26 8.61 5.60
C ALA A 29 0.74 7.56 5.11
N SER A 30 0.57 6.29 5.50
CA SER A 30 1.41 5.19 5.03
C SER A 30 1.24 4.92 3.54
N LEU A 31 0.02 5.05 3.01
CA LEU A 31 -0.28 4.88 1.58
C LEU A 31 0.35 5.98 0.73
N ALA A 32 0.20 7.24 1.14
CA ALA A 32 0.83 8.37 0.46
C ALA A 32 2.35 8.23 0.47
N ARG A 33 2.94 7.87 1.61
CA ARG A 33 4.38 7.63 1.72
C ARG A 33 4.84 6.44 0.87
N ALA A 34 4.07 5.35 0.81
CA ALA A 34 4.38 4.22 -0.06
C ALA A 34 4.36 4.62 -1.54
N ALA A 35 3.39 5.44 -1.96
CA ALA A 35 3.31 5.97 -3.31
C ALA A 35 4.53 6.82 -3.64
N GLU A 36 4.95 7.71 -2.74
CA GLU A 36 6.15 8.54 -2.88
C GLU A 36 7.43 7.70 -2.98
N GLU A 37 7.64 6.75 -2.07
CA GLU A 37 8.83 5.87 -2.07
C GLU A 37 8.94 5.00 -3.32
N LEU A 38 7.80 4.66 -3.93
CA LEU A 38 7.73 3.85 -5.16
C LEU A 38 7.69 4.72 -6.43
N GLY A 39 7.62 6.05 -6.30
CA GLY A 39 7.49 6.97 -7.43
C GLY A 39 6.16 6.82 -8.20
N ILE A 40 5.11 6.31 -7.55
CA ILE A 40 3.81 6.08 -8.17
C ILE A 40 2.97 7.34 -8.06
N ARG A 41 2.70 7.98 -9.19
CA ARG A 41 1.90 9.21 -9.27
C ARG A 41 0.59 9.06 -10.04
N ASP A 42 0.47 7.94 -10.76
CA ASP A 42 -0.62 7.66 -11.69
C ASP A 42 -1.09 6.22 -11.43
N SER A 43 -2.39 6.04 -11.28
CA SER A 43 -3.01 4.75 -11.01
C SER A 43 -3.00 3.81 -12.23
N GLU A 44 -2.80 4.30 -13.44
CA GLU A 44 -2.71 3.49 -14.65
C GLU A 44 -1.47 2.59 -14.66
N ILE A 45 -0.39 2.97 -13.97
CA ILE A 45 0.85 2.17 -13.89
C ILE A 45 0.60 0.76 -13.31
N PHE A 46 -0.42 0.61 -12.45
CA PHE A 46 -0.78 -0.69 -11.86
C PHE A 46 -1.27 -1.69 -12.91
N LYS A 47 -1.72 -1.24 -14.09
CA LYS A 47 -2.13 -2.12 -15.20
C LYS A 47 -0.93 -2.77 -15.89
N THR A 48 0.24 -2.13 -15.84
CA THR A 48 1.47 -2.61 -16.47
C THR A 48 2.41 -3.30 -15.48
N MET A 49 2.13 -3.20 -14.17
CA MET A 49 2.94 -3.83 -13.13
C MET A 49 2.81 -5.36 -13.17
N GLY A 50 3.97 -6.03 -13.18
CA GLY A 50 4.05 -7.48 -12.99
C GLY A 50 3.92 -7.90 -11.52
N GLU A 51 3.79 -9.21 -11.28
CA GLU A 51 3.63 -9.76 -9.92
C GLU A 51 4.75 -9.36 -8.96
N ALA A 52 6.00 -9.28 -9.43
CA ALA A 52 7.15 -8.86 -8.62
C ALA A 52 7.06 -7.39 -8.18
N GLU A 53 6.55 -6.52 -9.05
CA GLU A 53 6.35 -5.10 -8.73
C GLU A 53 5.19 -4.91 -7.76
N LEU A 54 4.09 -5.65 -7.96
CA LEU A 54 2.96 -5.65 -7.03
C LEU A 54 3.34 -6.22 -5.66
N GLU A 55 4.23 -7.22 -5.61
CA GLU A 55 4.81 -7.70 -4.34
C GLU A 55 5.67 -6.62 -3.68
N ARG A 56 6.50 -5.91 -4.45
CA ARG A 56 7.28 -4.78 -3.93
C ARG A 56 6.38 -3.69 -3.35
N VAL A 57 5.28 -3.34 -4.03
CA VAL A 57 4.27 -2.40 -3.52
C VAL A 57 3.74 -2.85 -2.17
N ALA A 58 3.33 -4.12 -2.08
CA ALA A 58 2.74 -4.67 -0.86
C ALA A 58 3.72 -4.71 0.31
N ARG A 59 4.98 -5.11 0.06
CA ARG A 59 6.04 -5.13 1.07
C ARG A 59 6.38 -3.72 1.55
N THR A 60 6.45 -2.74 0.65
CA THR A 60 6.69 -1.34 1.01
C THR A 60 5.60 -0.82 1.92
N LEU A 61 4.31 -1.02 1.57
CA LEU A 61 3.22 -0.59 2.45
C LEU A 61 3.30 -1.29 3.82
N LEU A 62 3.48 -2.61 3.85
CA LEU A 62 3.53 -3.37 5.12
C LEU A 62 4.61 -2.84 6.08
N ARG A 63 5.78 -2.48 5.54
CA ARG A 63 6.89 -1.90 6.30
C ARG A 63 6.54 -0.53 6.88
N LEU A 64 5.79 0.27 6.15
CA LEU A 64 5.42 1.64 6.52
C LEU A 64 4.24 1.71 7.48
N LEU A 65 3.35 0.72 7.46
CA LEU A 65 2.16 0.71 8.32
C LEU A 65 2.54 0.80 9.81
N PRO A 66 1.80 1.59 10.62
CA PRO A 66 1.88 1.52 12.06
C PRO A 66 1.26 0.22 12.59
N ASP A 67 1.65 -0.22 13.78
CA ASP A 67 1.21 -1.51 14.35
C ASP A 67 -0.32 -1.65 14.41
N GLY A 68 -1.03 -0.58 14.74
CA GLY A 68 -2.50 -0.56 14.79
C GLY A 68 -3.18 -0.82 13.43
N ALA A 69 -2.46 -0.62 12.32
CA ALA A 69 -2.92 -0.82 10.95
C ALA A 69 -2.32 -2.09 10.29
N ARG A 70 -1.36 -2.74 10.93
CA ARG A 70 -0.79 -4.02 10.46
C ARG A 70 -1.74 -5.20 10.73
N PRO A 71 -1.65 -6.27 9.92
CA PRO A 71 -2.26 -7.56 10.21
C PRO A 71 -1.72 -8.12 11.54
N ALA A 72 -2.54 -8.89 12.26
CA ALA A 72 -2.18 -9.36 13.60
C ALA A 72 -0.88 -10.17 13.62
N GLU A 73 -0.66 -10.99 12.60
CA GLU A 73 0.53 -11.80 12.39
C GLU A 73 1.82 -10.99 12.09
N HIS A 74 1.68 -9.70 11.77
CA HIS A 74 2.78 -8.79 11.44
C HIS A 74 2.89 -7.61 12.44
N ARG A 75 2.13 -7.64 13.53
CA ARG A 75 2.22 -6.61 14.60
C ARG A 75 3.44 -6.76 15.49
N GLU A 76 4.10 -7.92 15.47
CA GLU A 76 5.31 -8.18 16.27
C GLU A 76 6.44 -8.69 15.36
N ALA A 77 7.30 -7.77 14.93
CA ALA A 77 8.65 -8.08 14.42
C ALA A 77 9.60 -6.86 14.40
N VAL A 78 9.29 -5.78 15.12
CA VAL A 78 10.22 -4.65 15.29
C VAL A 78 10.12 -4.18 16.75
N ALA A 79 10.87 -4.87 17.61
CA ALA A 79 11.38 -4.31 18.85
C ALA A 79 12.74 -3.67 18.57
#